data_AF-A0AAW5DAJ6-F1
#
_entry.id   AF-A0AAW5DAJ6-F1
#
_cell.length_a   1.000
_cell.length_b   1.000
_cell.length_c   1.000
_cell.angle_alpha   90.00
_cell.angle_beta   90.00
_cell.angle_gamma   90.00
#
_symmetry.space_group_name_H-M   'P 1'
#
loop_
_entity.id
_entity.type
_entity.pdbx_description
1 polymer ?
#
loop_
_entity_poly.entity_id
_entity_poly.type
_entity_poly.pdbx_seq_one_letter_code
_entity_poly.pdbx_strand_id
1 'polypeptide(L)'
;MPVSKFNQEWFNTGRRARFEAEKQARISGTLTLLPESSYRATAHWYWRQGWNSVTHQELEAYLNDGETPQRLNAEQHITKIRKQLGAHA
;
A
#
# COMPACT_ATOMS: atom_id res chain seq x y z
N MET A 1 12.84 -9.54 -12.45
CA MET A 1 14.00 -8.75 -11.97
C MET A 1 13.89 -8.61 -10.46
N PRO A 2 14.93 -8.89 -9.67
CA PRO A 2 14.88 -8.66 -8.23
C PRO A 2 14.73 -7.15 -7.99
N VAL A 3 13.66 -6.75 -7.31
CA VAL A 3 13.47 -5.35 -6.89
C VAL A 3 14.51 -5.07 -5.80
N SER A 4 15.31 -4.02 -5.96
CA SER A 4 16.26 -3.58 -4.92
C SER A 4 15.55 -3.48 -3.57
N LYS A 5 16.16 -4.05 -2.51
CA LYS A 5 15.61 -4.04 -1.15
C LYS A 5 15.21 -2.62 -0.70
N PHE A 6 16.04 -1.62 -1.04
CA PHE A 6 15.78 -0.21 -0.74
C PHE A 6 14.54 0.34 -1.46
N ASN A 7 14.32 -0.07 -2.71
CA ASN A 7 13.14 0.36 -3.47
C ASN A 7 11.86 -0.24 -2.88
N GLN A 8 11.94 -1.49 -2.41
CA GLN A 8 10.83 -2.14 -1.72
C GLN A 8 10.53 -1.48 -0.38
N GLU A 9 11.56 -1.03 0.35
CA GLU A 9 11.41 -0.28 1.61
C GLU A 9 10.73 1.08 1.38
N TRP A 10 11.14 1.85 0.35
CA TRP A 10 10.45 3.11 -0.01
C TRP A 10 9.00 2.87 -0.42
N PHE A 11 8.74 1.82 -1.19
CA PHE A 11 7.37 1.43 -1.53
C PHE A 11 6.54 1.09 -0.28
N ASN A 12 7.06 0.27 0.62
CA ASN A 12 6.36 -0.15 1.84
C ASN A 12 6.11 1.03 2.79
N THR A 13 7.07 1.96 2.90
CA THR A 13 6.90 3.19 3.70
C THR A 13 5.83 4.11 3.11
N GLY A 14 5.72 4.20 1.78
CA GLY A 14 4.62 4.90 1.11
C GLY A 14 3.24 4.34 1.42
N ARG A 15 3.10 3.00 1.41
CA ARG A 15 1.87 2.33 1.82
C ARG A 15 1.49 2.64 3.27
N ARG A 16 2.43 2.49 4.20
CA ARG A 16 2.22 2.78 5.62
C ARG A 16 1.78 4.22 5.85
N ALA A 17 2.43 5.17 5.18
CA ALA A 17 2.07 6.58 5.28
C ALA A 17 0.63 6.85 4.82
N ARG A 18 0.16 6.17 3.76
CA ARG A 18 -1.24 6.29 3.31
C ARG A 18 -2.22 5.80 4.36
N PHE A 19 -1.96 4.63 4.96
CA PHE A 19 -2.80 4.06 6.02
C PHE A 19 -2.91 5.01 7.23
N GLU A 20 -1.77 5.49 7.73
CA GLU A 20 -1.76 6.42 8.88
C GLU A 20 -2.47 7.74 8.55
N ALA A 21 -2.25 8.29 7.35
CA ALA A 21 -2.87 9.54 6.95
C ALA A 21 -4.40 9.41 6.84
N GLU A 22 -4.90 8.30 6.29
CA GLU A 22 -6.35 8.01 6.23
C GLU A 22 -6.96 7.79 7.62
N LYS A 23 -6.23 7.13 8.54
CA LYS A 23 -6.66 7.00 9.93
C LYS A 23 -6.78 8.35 10.62
N GLN A 24 -5.79 9.23 10.45
CA GLN A 24 -5.84 10.58 11.00
C GLN A 24 -6.95 11.41 10.37
N ALA A 25 -7.15 11.29 9.05
CA ALA A 25 -8.27 11.92 8.34
C ALA A 25 -9.62 11.50 8.92
N ARG A 26 -9.82 10.20 9.17
CA ARG A 26 -11.06 9.67 9.78
C ARG A 26 -11.28 10.16 11.21
N ILE A 27 -10.22 10.29 12.01
CA ILE A 27 -10.30 10.80 13.39
C ILE A 27 -10.60 12.30 13.41
N SER A 28 -9.93 13.08 12.55
CA SER A 28 -10.00 14.54 12.55
C SER A 28 -11.12 15.12 11.67
N GLY A 29 -11.75 14.32 10.81
CA GLY A 29 -12.69 14.77 9.79
C GLY A 29 -12.04 15.59 8.67
N THR A 30 -10.71 15.57 8.57
CA THR A 30 -9.95 16.31 7.55
C THR A 30 -9.65 15.45 6.33
N LEU A 31 -9.32 16.07 5.20
CA LEU A 31 -8.94 15.35 3.99
C LEU A 31 -7.48 14.87 4.07
N THR A 32 -7.24 13.68 3.56
CA THR A 32 -5.89 13.12 3.45
C THR A 32 -5.04 13.92 2.45
N LEU A 33 -4.07 14.67 2.96
CA LEU A 33 -3.14 15.43 2.14
C LEU A 33 -1.95 14.56 1.72
N LEU A 34 -1.53 14.76 0.48
CA LEU A 34 -0.30 14.17 0.01
C LEU A 34 0.90 14.98 0.52
N PRO A 35 1.94 14.34 1.07
CA PRO A 35 3.19 15.01 1.42
C PRO A 35 3.86 15.65 0.20
N GLU A 36 4.54 16.76 0.44
CA GLU A 36 5.33 17.46 -0.58
C GLU A 36 6.45 16.57 -1.15
N SER A 37 6.82 16.84 -2.41
CA SER A 37 7.85 16.09 -3.12
C SER A 37 9.22 16.21 -2.43
N SER A 38 9.93 15.09 -2.32
CA SER A 38 11.30 15.04 -1.78
C SER A 38 12.34 15.35 -2.87
N TYR A 39 13.49 15.90 -2.47
CA TYR A 39 14.67 16.11 -3.33
C TYR A 39 15.24 14.80 -3.93
N ARG A 40 14.93 13.63 -3.35
CA ARG A 40 15.32 12.32 -3.89
C ARG A 40 14.23 11.77 -4.81
N ALA A 41 14.30 12.11 -6.10
CA ALA A 41 13.31 11.73 -7.11
C ALA A 41 13.01 10.22 -7.14
N THR A 42 14.03 9.36 -7.12
CA THR A 42 13.85 7.90 -7.15
C THR A 42 13.12 7.39 -5.91
N ALA A 43 13.53 7.83 -4.72
CA ALA A 43 12.89 7.44 -3.47
C ALA A 43 11.44 7.92 -3.42
N HIS A 44 11.21 9.18 -3.83
CA HIS A 44 9.87 9.75 -3.92
C HIS A 44 8.99 8.98 -4.91
N TRP A 45 9.54 8.55 -6.06
CA TRP A 45 8.80 7.75 -7.03
C TRP A 45 8.32 6.43 -6.44
N TYR A 46 9.22 5.62 -5.84
CA TYR A 46 8.82 4.35 -5.22
C TYR A 46 7.85 4.55 -4.06
N TRP A 47 8.08 5.56 -3.23
CA TRP A 47 7.18 5.93 -2.14
C TRP A 47 5.78 6.31 -2.65
N ARG A 48 5.70 7.12 -3.72
CA ARG A 48 4.45 7.53 -4.35
C ARG A 48 3.71 6.34 -4.97
N GLN A 49 4.42 5.40 -5.58
CA GLN A 49 3.85 4.14 -6.05
C GLN A 49 3.23 3.34 -4.89
N GLY A 50 3.91 3.30 -3.74
CA GLY A 50 3.40 2.68 -2.53
C GLY A 50 2.12 3.34 -2.02
N TRP A 51 2.13 4.66 -1.89
CA TRP A 51 0.98 5.45 -1.47
C TRP A 51 -0.26 5.20 -2.35
N ASN A 52 -0.08 5.23 -3.68
CA ASN A 52 -1.16 5.04 -4.65
C ASN A 52 -1.58 3.56 -4.80
N SER A 53 -0.82 2.62 -4.24
CA SER A 53 -1.11 1.20 -4.33
C SER A 53 -2.16 0.72 -3.33
N VAL A 54 -2.50 1.54 -2.33
CA VAL A 54 -3.42 1.17 -1.26
C VAL A 54 -4.85 1.25 -1.77
N THR A 55 -5.58 0.14 -1.67
CA THR A 55 -6.97 0.04 -2.12
C THR A 55 -7.96 0.41 -1.01
N HIS A 56 -9.20 0.73 -1.41
CA HIS A 56 -10.28 0.98 -0.45
C HIS A 56 -10.53 -0.21 0.49
N GLN A 57 -10.46 -1.44 -0.03
CA GLN A 57 -10.65 -2.65 0.78
C GLN A 57 -9.56 -2.81 1.84
N GLU A 58 -8.30 -2.54 1.48
CA GLU A 58 -7.18 -2.55 2.43
C GLU A 58 -7.33 -1.45 3.48
N LEU A 59 -7.82 -0.26 3.09
CA LEU A 59 -8.08 0.83 4.03
C LEU A 59 -9.18 0.47 5.03
N GLU A 60 -10.30 -0.07 4.57
CA GLU A 60 -11.38 -0.51 5.45
C GLU A 60 -10.89 -1.59 6.43
N ALA A 61 -10.15 -2.58 5.94
CA ALA A 61 -9.55 -3.60 6.82
C ALA A 61 -8.60 -2.96 7.86
N TYR A 62 -7.72 -2.05 7.44
CA TYR A 62 -6.81 -1.34 8.34
C TYR A 62 -7.56 -0.51 9.40
N LEU A 63 -8.63 0.19 9.00
CA LEU A 63 -9.39 1.05 9.90
C LEU A 63 -10.27 0.27 10.88
N ASN A 64 -10.75 -0.91 10.49
CA ASN A 64 -11.59 -1.77 11.33
C ASN A 64 -10.77 -2.71 12.23
N ASP A 65 -9.70 -3.31 11.71
CA ASP A 65 -8.92 -4.36 12.40
C ASP A 65 -7.59 -3.84 12.96
N GLY A 66 -7.14 -2.64 12.57
CA GLY A 66 -5.91 -2.01 13.04
C GLY A 66 -4.60 -2.57 12.46
N GLU A 67 -4.67 -3.63 11.64
CA GLU A 67 -3.49 -4.25 11.03
C GLU A 67 -3.20 -3.65 9.64
N THR A 68 -1.96 -3.17 9.42
CA THR A 68 -1.53 -2.76 8.07
C THR A 68 -1.49 -3.98 7.14
N PRO A 69 -2.36 -4.07 6.11
CA PRO A 69 -2.35 -5.20 5.20
C PRO A 69 -1.02 -5.25 4.47
N GLN A 70 -0.30 -6.36 4.61
CA GLN A 70 0.81 -6.64 3.72
C GLN A 70 0.25 -6.82 2.31
N ARG A 71 0.84 -6.13 1.34
CA ARG A 71 0.50 -6.34 -0.06
C ARG A 71 0.82 -7.79 -0.38
N LEU A 72 -0.21 -8.59 -0.63
CA LEU A 72 -0.04 -9.93 -1.17
C LEU A 72 0.80 -9.78 -2.45
N ASN A 73 1.90 -10.51 -2.54
CA ASN A 73 2.76 -10.49 -3.72
C ASN A 73 1.91 -10.84 -4.95
N ALA A 74 2.22 -10.31 -6.13
CA ALA A 74 1.36 -10.50 -7.32
C ALA A 74 1.05 -12.00 -7.57
N GLU A 75 2.03 -12.86 -7.31
CA GLU A 75 1.89 -14.33 -7.36
C GLU A 75 0.90 -14.88 -6.32
N GLN A 76 0.90 -14.34 -5.09
CA GLN A 76 -0.05 -14.71 -4.04
C GLN A 76 -1.46 -14.22 -4.39
N HIS A 77 -1.57 -13.04 -5.00
CA HIS A 77 -2.84 -12.50 -5.50
C HIS A 77 -3.40 -13.37 -6.63
N ILE A 78 -2.57 -13.72 -7.61
CA ILE A 78 -2.92 -14.61 -8.72
C ILE A 78 -3.32 -15.99 -8.18
N THR A 79 -2.58 -16.53 -7.20
CA THR A 79 -2.91 -17.81 -6.55
C THR A 79 -4.26 -17.76 -5.83
N LYS A 80 -4.56 -16.65 -5.14
CA LYS A 80 -5.86 -16.44 -4.47
C LYS A 80 -7.01 -16.36 -5.48
N ILE A 81 -6.83 -15.64 -6.57
CA ILE A 81 -7.81 -15.53 -7.67
C ILE A 81 -8.02 -16.89 -8.34
N ARG A 82 -6.95 -17.64 -8.63
CA ARG A 82 -7.03 -19.00 -9.19
C ARG A 82 -7.83 -19.94 -8.30
N LYS A 83 -7.59 -19.90 -6.98
CA LYS A 83 -8.39 -20.66 -6.00
C LYS A 83 -9.87 -20.27 -6.01
N GLN A 84 -10.18 -18.98 -6.11
CA GLN A 84 -11.57 -18.50 -6.14
C GLN A 84 -12.30 -18.88 -7.43
N LEU A 85 -11.58 -18.99 -8.54
CA LEU A 85 -12.13 -19.37 -9.85
C LEU A 85 -12.20 -20.89 -10.06
N GLY A 86 -11.80 -21.70 -9.08
CA GLY A 86 -11.72 -23.17 -9.23
C GLY A 86 -10.71 -23.62 -10.29
N ALA A 87 -9.80 -22.74 -10.71
CA ALA A 87 -8.77 -23.05 -11.68
C ALA A 87 -7.62 -23.77 -10.96
N HIS A 88 -7.67 -25.09 -10.96
CA HIS A 88 -6.54 -25.94 -10.58
C HIS A 88 -5.57 -26.01 -11.77
N ALA A 89 -4.31 -25.64 -11.52
CA ALA A 89 -3.21 -25.97 -12.44
C ALA A 89 -2.81 -27.43 -12.25
#